data_AF-A0A972PTN3-F1
#
_entry.id   AF-A0A972PTN3-F1
#
_cell.length_a   1.000
_cell.length_b   1.000
_cell.length_c   1.000
_cell.angle_alpha   90.00
_cell.angle_beta   90.00
_cell.angle_gamma   90.00
#
_symmetry.space_group_name_H-M   'P 1'
#
loop_
_entity.id
_entity.type
_entity.pdbx_description
1 polymer ?
#
loop_
_entity_poly.entity_id
_entity_poly.type
_entity_poly.pdbx_seq_one_letter_code
_entity_poly.pdbx_strand_id
1 'polypeptide(L)'
;MKVAFPHMGNAYIPLRALVEHAGAEAVVPERPNRATLELGARYAPEFVCLPFKITLGDCINALEKGADTMAMVCGMWACRFGNYGHVQHLILRDMGYEFESLLIGREDPRAVWEKVKSAVGKGAFRRLLGAAAIFRAKAAAVEEVECLVRFARPREEKVGEADALMERYLSRIDDADSIRMVRAIRRELREEFSALPLRPEDGILRVRIVGELYVLLEPSLNFDLVRRLGSNHGVEAQPILSTYRWLLSPLWLDPLLHLSSSRARRVSRAYLPYVLGGEEHMTIAGTLDAPRQGFDGVIHAYPLTCMPENICRTILPHISSARDVPVLGLCFDEHTSTVGTATRLEAFIDMLRSRR
;
A
#
# COMPACT_ATOMS: atom_id res chain seq x y z
N MET A 1 10.47 -17.48 18.33
CA MET A 1 10.57 -16.23 17.57
C MET A 1 9.19 -15.92 17.04
N LYS A 2 8.63 -14.82 17.55
CA LYS A 2 7.35 -14.24 17.23
C LYS A 2 7.62 -12.90 16.56
N VAL A 3 7.64 -12.91 15.24
CA VAL A 3 8.01 -11.76 14.41
C VAL A 3 6.78 -10.93 14.10
N ALA A 4 6.81 -9.67 14.49
CA ALA A 4 5.83 -8.67 14.10
C ALA A 4 6.35 -7.78 12.98
N PHE A 5 5.42 -7.25 12.19
CA PHE A 5 5.65 -6.18 11.21
C PHE A 5 4.40 -5.29 11.18
N PRO A 6 4.53 -3.99 10.88
CA PRO A 6 3.38 -3.08 10.81
C PRO A 6 2.37 -3.49 9.74
N HIS A 7 1.10 -3.18 9.96
CA HIS A 7 0.05 -3.45 9.00
C HIS A 7 0.10 -2.43 7.85
N MET A 8 -0.16 -2.89 6.62
CA MET A 8 -0.35 -2.01 5.46
C MET A 8 -1.22 -2.70 4.40
N GLY A 9 -2.47 -2.27 4.26
CA GLY A 9 -3.41 -2.85 3.30
C GLY A 9 -3.48 -4.37 3.44
N ASN A 10 -3.40 -5.09 2.33
CA ASN A 10 -3.40 -6.56 2.37
C ASN A 10 -1.98 -7.18 2.32
N ALA A 11 -0.94 -6.40 2.63
CA ALA A 11 0.44 -6.87 2.64
C ALA A 11 0.71 -7.92 3.73
N TYR A 12 -0.11 -7.94 4.79
CA TYR A 12 0.04 -8.90 5.88
C TYR A 12 -0.10 -10.35 5.42
N ILE A 13 -0.90 -10.62 4.38
CA ILE A 13 -1.13 -11.98 3.85
C ILE A 13 0.16 -12.60 3.30
N PRO A 14 0.84 -11.99 2.30
CA PRO A 14 2.11 -12.53 1.82
C PRO A 14 3.22 -12.45 2.89
N LEU A 15 3.27 -11.39 3.70
CA LEU A 15 4.31 -11.24 4.74
C LEU A 15 4.19 -12.30 5.84
N ARG A 16 2.97 -12.62 6.29
CA ARG A 16 2.70 -13.72 7.23
C ARG A 16 3.21 -15.03 6.65
N ALA A 17 2.85 -15.35 5.41
CA ALA A 17 3.31 -16.56 4.74
C ALA A 17 4.85 -16.60 4.59
N LEU A 18 5.51 -15.46 4.35
CA LEU A 18 6.97 -15.39 4.31
C LEU A 18 7.59 -15.78 5.66
N VAL A 19 7.09 -15.21 6.76
CA VAL A 19 7.58 -15.45 8.12
C VAL A 19 7.32 -16.91 8.55
N GLU A 20 6.10 -17.40 8.35
CA GLU A 20 5.69 -18.74 8.76
C GLU A 20 6.42 -19.84 7.98
N HIS A 21 6.56 -19.69 6.65
CA HIS A 21 7.32 -20.65 5.85
C HIS A 21 8.83 -20.56 6.06
N ALA A 22 9.34 -19.43 6.55
CA ALA A 22 10.72 -19.35 7.03
C ALA A 22 10.90 -20.11 8.36
N GLY A 23 9.82 -20.36 9.11
CA GLY A 23 9.79 -21.16 10.34
C GLY A 23 9.70 -20.33 11.62
N ALA A 24 9.21 -19.09 11.55
CA ALA A 24 8.90 -18.25 12.70
C ALA A 24 7.38 -18.03 12.82
N GLU A 25 6.90 -17.66 14.01
CA GLU A 25 5.49 -17.30 14.21
C GLU A 25 5.30 -15.83 13.81
N ALA A 26 4.28 -15.53 12.99
CA ALA A 26 3.97 -14.17 12.59
C ALA A 26 2.92 -13.55 13.53
N VAL A 27 3.27 -12.46 14.20
CA VAL A 27 2.33 -11.68 15.03
C VAL A 27 1.82 -10.52 14.19
N VAL A 28 0.64 -10.68 13.61
CA VAL A 28 0.00 -9.65 12.81
C VAL A 28 -0.91 -8.81 13.71
N PRO A 29 -0.66 -7.50 13.88
CA PRO A 29 -1.57 -6.64 14.62
C PRO A 29 -2.93 -6.56 13.91
N GLU A 30 -3.96 -6.09 14.64
CA GLU A 30 -5.24 -5.82 13.99
C GLU A 30 -5.10 -4.72 12.94
N ARG A 31 -6.07 -4.66 12.01
CA ARG A 31 -6.13 -3.57 11.05
C ARG A 31 -6.09 -2.23 11.81
N PRO A 32 -5.24 -1.29 11.39
CA PRO A 32 -5.11 -0.02 12.09
C PRO A 32 -6.46 0.69 12.15
N ASN A 33 -6.71 1.33 13.28
CA ASN A 33 -7.92 2.11 13.49
C ASN A 33 -7.55 3.42 14.20
N ARG A 34 -8.57 4.20 14.57
CA ARG A 34 -8.37 5.47 15.25
C ARG A 34 -7.60 5.32 16.56
N ALA A 35 -7.82 4.26 17.32
CA ALA A 35 -7.09 4.00 18.57
C ALA A 35 -5.61 3.67 18.28
N THR A 36 -5.31 2.91 17.23
CA THR A 36 -3.92 2.68 16.77
C THR A 36 -3.22 4.00 16.44
N LEU A 37 -3.90 4.89 15.71
CA LEU A 37 -3.35 6.20 15.37
C LEU A 37 -3.11 7.06 16.62
N GLU A 38 -4.10 7.16 17.52
CA GLU A 38 -3.99 7.94 18.75
C GLU A 38 -2.86 7.42 19.66
N LEU A 39 -2.69 6.09 19.73
CA LEU A 39 -1.62 5.45 20.47
C LEU A 39 -0.24 5.81 19.92
N GLY A 40 -0.05 5.69 18.60
CA GLY A 40 1.23 6.03 17.99
C GLY A 40 1.51 7.53 17.98
N ALA A 41 0.49 8.37 17.77
CA ALA A 41 0.62 9.82 17.80
C ALA A 41 1.05 10.35 19.18
N ARG A 42 0.70 9.65 20.27
CA ARG A 42 1.11 10.00 21.63
C ARG A 42 2.62 9.97 21.84
N TYR A 43 3.32 9.05 21.19
CA TYR A 43 4.77 8.82 21.40
C TYR A 43 5.63 9.26 20.21
N ALA A 44 5.01 9.53 19.06
CA ALA A 44 5.72 9.98 17.89
C ALA A 44 6.09 11.47 17.96
N PRO A 45 7.18 11.90 17.29
CA PRO A 45 7.46 13.32 17.10
C PRO A 45 6.30 14.03 16.39
N GLU A 46 5.91 15.21 16.88
CA GLU A 46 4.70 15.92 16.41
C GLU A 46 4.67 16.11 14.88
N PHE A 47 5.77 16.57 14.28
CA PHE A 47 5.87 16.88 12.85
C PHE A 47 6.28 15.68 11.97
N VAL A 48 6.25 14.45 12.48
CA VAL A 48 6.48 13.25 11.65
C VAL A 48 5.22 12.94 10.83
N CYS A 49 5.41 12.36 9.65
CA CYS A 49 4.29 12.06 8.77
C CYS A 49 3.40 10.95 9.34
N LEU A 50 2.11 11.03 9.00
CA LEU A 50 1.05 10.18 9.53
C LEU A 50 1.33 8.66 9.46
N PRO A 51 1.93 8.09 8.39
CA PRO A 51 2.28 6.67 8.36
C PRO A 51 3.23 6.24 9.48
N PHE A 52 4.14 7.10 9.92
CA PHE A 52 5.04 6.81 11.05
C PHE A 52 4.25 6.59 12.32
N LYS A 53 3.26 7.46 12.57
CA LYS A 53 2.46 7.44 13.79
C LYS A 53 1.64 6.16 13.84
N ILE A 54 0.95 5.80 12.76
CA ILE A 54 0.16 4.56 12.72
C ILE A 54 1.04 3.33 12.86
N THR A 55 2.12 3.25 12.10
CA THR A 55 3.00 2.07 12.18
C THR A 55 3.68 1.94 13.54
N LEU A 56 3.94 3.05 14.25
CA LEU A 56 4.38 3.00 15.65
C LEU A 56 3.29 2.42 16.56
N GLY A 57 2.03 2.83 16.40
CA GLY A 57 0.89 2.26 17.11
C GLY A 57 0.74 0.76 16.86
N ASP A 58 0.90 0.31 15.62
CA ASP A 58 0.91 -1.11 15.26
C ASP A 58 2.04 -1.87 15.94
N CYS A 59 3.25 -1.31 15.98
CA CYS A 59 4.38 -1.91 16.69
C CYS A 59 4.07 -2.09 18.17
N ILE A 60 3.47 -1.09 18.83
CA ILE A 60 3.04 -1.18 20.23
C ILE A 60 2.02 -2.31 20.40
N ASN A 61 0.96 -2.31 19.59
CA ASN A 61 -0.08 -3.35 19.63
C ASN A 61 0.49 -4.76 19.41
N ALA A 62 1.47 -4.91 18.53
CA ALA A 62 2.09 -6.20 18.26
C ALA A 62 2.98 -6.69 19.42
N LEU A 63 3.70 -5.79 20.08
CA LEU A 63 4.47 -6.11 21.29
C LEU A 63 3.55 -6.50 22.44
N GLU A 64 2.43 -5.80 22.62
CA GLU A 64 1.40 -6.16 23.62
C GLU A 64 0.75 -7.52 23.34
N LYS A 65 0.67 -7.93 22.06
CA LYS A 65 0.25 -9.28 21.64
C LYS A 65 1.34 -10.36 21.84
N GLY A 66 2.51 -9.99 22.36
CA GLY A 66 3.59 -10.92 22.70
C GLY A 66 4.58 -11.18 21.56
N ALA A 67 4.72 -10.26 20.61
CA ALA A 67 5.84 -10.30 19.67
C ALA A 67 7.18 -10.17 20.42
N ASP A 68 8.14 -11.02 20.09
CA ASP A 68 9.50 -10.98 20.66
C ASP A 68 10.52 -10.35 19.70
N THR A 69 10.14 -10.16 18.44
CA THR A 69 11.00 -9.66 17.36
C THR A 69 10.21 -8.66 16.51
N MET A 70 10.76 -7.46 16.31
CA MET A 70 10.14 -6.41 15.48
C MET A 70 10.89 -6.26 14.15
N ALA A 71 10.19 -6.57 13.07
CA ALA A 71 10.72 -6.44 11.71
C ALA A 71 10.23 -5.13 11.06
N MET A 72 11.18 -4.33 10.58
CA MET A 72 10.86 -3.08 9.89
C MET A 72 11.82 -2.80 8.76
N VAL A 73 11.29 -2.27 7.65
CA VAL A 73 12.12 -1.84 6.52
C VAL A 73 12.85 -0.54 6.88
N CYS A 74 14.14 -0.46 6.57
CA CYS A 74 14.99 0.67 6.92
C CYS A 74 16.09 0.95 5.87
N GLY A 75 16.41 2.21 5.62
CA GLY A 75 17.54 2.65 4.80
C GLY A 75 17.37 2.51 3.28
N MET A 76 16.25 1.95 2.81
CA MET A 76 16.03 1.66 1.38
C MET A 76 15.38 2.82 0.60
N TRP A 77 15.09 3.93 1.27
CA TRP A 77 14.33 5.08 0.76
C TRP A 77 14.92 6.39 1.27
N ALA A 78 15.04 7.42 0.43
CA ALA A 78 15.62 8.70 0.82
C ALA A 78 14.64 9.61 1.62
N CYS A 79 13.36 9.24 1.69
CA CYS A 79 12.40 9.92 2.57
C CYS A 79 12.52 9.43 4.03
N ARG A 80 11.70 10.01 4.93
CA ARG A 80 11.69 9.65 6.36
C ARG A 80 11.39 8.17 6.61
N PHE A 81 10.69 7.48 5.70
CA PHE A 81 10.43 6.03 5.80
C PHE A 81 11.72 5.22 5.97
N GLY A 82 12.82 5.65 5.33
CA GLY A 82 14.13 5.03 5.50
C GLY A 82 14.66 5.03 6.94
N ASN A 83 14.10 5.84 7.85
CA ASN A 83 14.50 5.90 9.26
C ASN A 83 13.42 5.39 10.22
N TYR A 84 12.27 4.92 9.73
CA TYR A 84 11.17 4.48 10.60
C TYR A 84 11.64 3.42 11.59
N GLY A 85 12.22 2.33 11.10
CA GLY A 85 12.66 1.23 11.96
C GLY A 85 13.62 1.67 13.05
N HIS A 86 14.65 2.46 12.73
CA HIS A 86 15.59 2.96 13.74
C HIS A 86 14.89 3.81 14.81
N VAL A 87 14.10 4.80 14.40
CA VAL A 87 13.49 5.75 15.34
C VAL A 87 12.38 5.09 16.15
N GLN A 88 11.53 4.28 15.52
CA GLN A 88 10.46 3.56 16.21
C GLN A 88 11.04 2.57 17.22
N HIS A 89 12.08 1.82 16.87
CA HIS A 89 12.67 0.86 17.81
C HIS A 89 13.35 1.56 19.01
N LEU A 90 13.92 2.75 18.82
CA LEU A 90 14.41 3.57 19.93
C LEU A 90 13.26 4.02 20.85
N ILE A 91 12.19 4.57 20.29
CA ILE A 91 11.00 4.99 21.06
C ILE A 91 10.43 3.82 21.87
N LEU A 92 10.28 2.65 21.24
CA LEU A 92 9.75 1.45 21.92
C LEU A 92 10.65 0.98 23.08
N ARG A 93 11.97 1.09 22.94
CA ARG A 93 12.91 0.76 24.02
C ARG A 93 12.87 1.77 25.16
N ASP A 94 12.75 3.06 24.83
CA ASP A 94 12.58 4.12 25.84
C ASP A 94 11.26 3.96 26.61
N MET A 95 10.23 3.36 25.99
CA MET A 95 8.98 2.95 26.64
C MET A 95 9.12 1.70 27.54
N GLY A 96 10.28 1.03 27.52
CA GLY A 96 10.56 -0.15 28.34
C GLY A 96 10.27 -1.51 27.69
N TYR A 97 9.99 -1.56 26.38
CA TYR A 97 9.83 -2.84 25.68
C TYR A 97 11.18 -3.50 25.37
N GLU A 98 11.26 -4.81 25.64
CA GLU A 98 12.38 -5.66 25.24
C GLU A 98 12.00 -6.52 24.04
N PHE A 99 12.76 -6.41 22.95
CA PHE A 99 12.54 -7.17 21.73
C PHE A 99 13.80 -7.21 20.85
N GLU A 100 13.87 -8.23 20.01
CA GLU A 100 14.89 -8.36 18.97
C GLU A 100 14.56 -7.47 17.77
N SER A 101 15.53 -6.66 17.33
CA SER A 101 15.33 -5.67 16.28
C SER A 101 15.79 -6.21 14.92
N LEU A 102 14.84 -6.55 14.05
CA LEU A 102 15.11 -7.00 12.68
C LEU A 102 14.91 -5.86 11.68
N LEU A 103 15.94 -5.03 11.50
CA LEU A 103 15.93 -3.95 10.50
C LEU A 103 16.38 -4.46 9.14
N ILE A 104 15.55 -4.28 8.12
CA ILE A 104 15.77 -4.78 6.76
C ILE A 104 15.99 -3.61 5.78
N GLY A 105 17.17 -3.52 5.17
CA GLY A 105 17.34 -2.71 3.96
C GLY A 105 18.78 -2.54 3.50
N ARG A 106 19.32 -1.32 3.48
CA ARG A 106 20.58 -0.98 2.76
C ARG A 106 21.88 -1.55 3.34
N GLU A 107 21.78 -2.43 4.33
CA GLU A 107 22.91 -3.21 4.84
C GLU A 107 23.46 -4.11 3.73
N ASP A 108 24.73 -4.54 3.85
CA ASP A 108 25.31 -5.55 2.96
C ASP A 108 24.35 -6.74 2.88
N PRO A 109 23.96 -7.23 1.68
CA PRO A 109 23.15 -8.43 1.52
C PRO A 109 23.64 -9.63 2.35
N ARG A 110 24.95 -9.70 2.63
CA ARG A 110 25.54 -10.69 3.54
C ARG A 110 25.11 -10.50 5.00
N ALA A 111 25.02 -9.26 5.49
CA ALA A 111 24.59 -8.95 6.85
C ALA A 111 23.10 -9.27 7.04
N VAL A 112 22.26 -8.92 6.06
CA VAL A 112 20.84 -9.31 6.05
C VAL A 112 20.72 -10.83 6.01
N TRP A 113 21.51 -11.50 5.15
CA TRP A 113 21.52 -12.95 5.07
C TRP A 113 21.93 -13.62 6.39
N GLU A 114 22.98 -13.15 7.06
CA GLU A 114 23.39 -13.73 8.34
C GLU A 114 22.38 -13.45 9.47
N LYS A 115 21.72 -12.29 9.50
CA LYS A 115 20.60 -12.01 10.43
C LYS A 115 19.41 -12.95 10.17
N VAL A 116 19.01 -13.12 8.92
CA VAL A 116 17.89 -14.02 8.56
C VAL A 116 18.27 -15.47 8.79
N LYS A 117 19.49 -15.89 8.45
CA LYS A 117 19.99 -17.26 8.63
C LYS A 117 20.13 -17.62 10.11
N SER A 118 20.59 -16.69 10.94
CA SER A 118 20.66 -16.90 12.41
C SER A 118 19.26 -17.02 13.01
N ALA A 119 18.29 -16.24 12.54
CA ALA A 119 16.89 -16.34 12.94
C ALA A 119 16.23 -17.66 12.48
N VAL A 120 16.51 -18.11 11.25
CA VAL A 120 15.84 -19.26 10.61
C VAL A 120 16.48 -20.60 11.03
N GLY A 121 17.81 -20.69 11.15
CA GLY A 121 18.54 -21.90 11.55
C GLY A 121 18.90 -22.88 10.42
N LYS A 122 19.10 -24.18 10.73
CA LYS A 122 19.60 -25.20 9.78
C LYS A 122 18.67 -25.37 8.55
N GLY A 123 19.24 -25.38 7.34
CA GLY A 123 18.45 -25.48 6.10
C GLY A 123 17.78 -24.18 5.67
N ALA A 124 18.20 -23.03 6.22
CA ALA A 124 17.66 -21.69 5.91
C ALA A 124 17.49 -21.44 4.41
N PHE A 125 18.47 -21.82 3.59
CA PHE A 125 18.39 -21.59 2.14
C PHE A 125 17.17 -22.25 1.47
N ARG A 126 16.89 -23.53 1.75
CA ARG A 126 15.73 -24.22 1.17
C ARG A 126 14.42 -23.67 1.70
N ARG A 127 14.34 -23.36 3.00
CA ARG A 127 13.15 -22.76 3.62
C ARG A 127 12.85 -21.37 3.07
N LEU A 128 13.86 -20.51 2.96
CA LEU A 128 13.73 -19.17 2.42
C LEU A 128 13.35 -19.16 0.93
N LEU A 129 13.86 -20.11 0.14
CA LEU A 129 13.40 -20.27 -1.25
C LEU A 129 11.92 -20.66 -1.32
N GLY A 130 11.48 -21.62 -0.49
CA GLY A 130 10.07 -21.98 -0.40
C GLY A 130 9.19 -20.82 0.07
N ALA A 131 9.64 -20.11 1.11
CA ALA A 131 8.97 -18.95 1.68
C ALA A 131 8.86 -17.80 0.66
N ALA A 132 9.92 -17.50 -0.08
CA ALA A 132 9.91 -16.49 -1.15
C ALA A 132 8.97 -16.88 -2.31
N ALA A 133 8.91 -18.17 -2.65
CA ALA A 133 8.04 -18.65 -3.71
C ALA A 133 6.55 -18.52 -3.35
N ILE A 134 6.16 -18.89 -2.12
CA ILE A 134 4.77 -18.72 -1.66
C ILE A 134 4.43 -17.26 -1.40
N PHE A 135 5.35 -16.47 -0.84
CA PHE A 135 5.23 -15.02 -0.70
C PHE A 135 4.87 -14.36 -2.03
N ARG A 136 5.64 -14.66 -3.10
CA ARG A 136 5.37 -14.13 -4.44
C ARG A 136 4.02 -14.58 -4.98
N ALA A 137 3.67 -15.86 -4.77
CA ALA A 137 2.40 -16.41 -5.24
C ALA A 137 1.20 -15.73 -4.56
N LYS A 138 1.23 -15.56 -3.24
CA LYS A 138 0.18 -14.86 -2.48
C LYS A 138 0.13 -13.37 -2.82
N ALA A 139 1.28 -12.70 -2.93
CA ALA A 139 1.32 -11.29 -3.34
C ALA A 139 0.67 -11.06 -4.71
N ALA A 140 0.93 -11.94 -5.69
CA ALA A 140 0.30 -11.87 -7.01
C ALA A 140 -1.21 -12.20 -6.97
N ALA A 141 -1.63 -13.09 -6.07
CA ALA A 141 -3.05 -13.41 -5.89
C ALA A 141 -3.82 -12.23 -5.27
N VAL A 142 -3.25 -11.59 -4.24
CA VAL A 142 -3.82 -10.40 -3.59
C VAL A 142 -3.97 -9.26 -4.61
N GLU A 143 -2.94 -9.00 -5.42
CA GLU A 143 -3.02 -7.99 -6.49
C GLU A 143 -4.17 -8.26 -7.47
N GLU A 144 -4.36 -9.52 -7.86
CA GLU A 144 -5.39 -9.91 -8.80
C GLU A 144 -6.79 -9.71 -8.21
N VAL A 145 -7.01 -10.08 -6.94
CA VAL A 145 -8.24 -9.78 -6.22
C VAL A 145 -8.48 -8.27 -6.19
N GLU A 146 -7.50 -7.48 -5.76
CA GLU A 146 -7.63 -6.03 -5.68
C GLU A 146 -7.90 -5.38 -7.04
N CYS A 147 -7.29 -5.88 -8.13
CA CYS A 147 -7.57 -5.43 -9.50
C CYS A 147 -9.00 -5.73 -9.93
N LEU A 148 -9.45 -6.98 -9.77
CA LEU A 148 -10.79 -7.42 -10.19
C LEU A 148 -11.88 -6.67 -9.43
N VAL A 149 -11.69 -6.46 -8.13
CA VAL A 149 -12.63 -5.72 -7.29
C VAL A 149 -12.69 -4.24 -7.68
N ARG A 150 -11.55 -3.59 -7.95
CA ARG A 150 -11.51 -2.20 -8.43
C ARG A 150 -12.29 -2.02 -9.73
N PHE A 151 -12.25 -3.01 -10.63
CA PHE A 151 -13.00 -3.01 -11.87
C PHE A 151 -14.49 -3.31 -11.64
N ALA A 152 -14.82 -4.35 -10.88
CA ALA A 152 -16.19 -4.82 -10.70
C ALA A 152 -17.04 -3.90 -9.81
N ARG A 153 -16.48 -3.31 -8.75
CA ARG A 153 -17.23 -2.51 -7.75
C ARG A 153 -18.06 -1.37 -8.35
N PRO A 154 -17.55 -0.49 -9.24
CA PRO A 154 -18.40 0.55 -9.85
C PRO A 154 -19.43 0.00 -10.84
N ARG A 155 -19.30 -1.28 -11.24
CA ARG A 155 -20.12 -1.97 -12.24
C ARG A 155 -21.12 -2.95 -11.61
N GLU A 156 -21.03 -3.26 -10.33
CA GLU A 156 -21.85 -4.32 -9.74
C GLU A 156 -23.35 -3.97 -9.81
N GLU A 157 -24.17 -4.94 -10.22
CA GLU A 157 -25.63 -4.73 -10.22
C GLU A 157 -26.16 -4.58 -8.80
N LYS A 158 -25.67 -5.43 -7.89
CA LYS A 158 -25.99 -5.44 -6.47
C LYS A 158 -24.79 -4.95 -5.65
N VAL A 159 -25.00 -3.86 -4.92
CA VAL A 159 -23.95 -3.21 -4.13
C VAL A 159 -23.41 -4.14 -3.05
N GLY A 160 -22.08 -4.24 -2.97
CA GLY A 160 -21.35 -5.03 -1.98
C GLY A 160 -20.97 -6.45 -2.40
N GLU A 161 -21.38 -6.92 -3.59
CA GLU A 161 -21.00 -8.26 -4.05
C GLU A 161 -19.49 -8.36 -4.34
N ALA A 162 -18.90 -7.33 -4.97
CA ALA A 162 -17.47 -7.30 -5.23
C ALA A 162 -16.65 -7.29 -3.91
N ASP A 163 -17.15 -6.57 -2.88
CA ASP A 163 -16.51 -6.52 -1.56
C ASP A 163 -16.63 -7.86 -0.82
N ALA A 164 -17.79 -8.52 -0.87
CA ALA A 164 -17.97 -9.84 -0.29
C ALA A 164 -17.06 -10.90 -0.94
N LEU A 165 -16.89 -10.83 -2.27
CA LEU A 165 -15.91 -11.66 -2.98
C LEU A 165 -14.48 -11.34 -2.53
N MET A 166 -14.13 -10.07 -2.39
CA MET A 166 -12.81 -9.64 -1.91
C MET A 166 -12.48 -10.26 -0.56
N GLU A 167 -13.35 -10.09 0.43
CA GLU A 167 -13.15 -10.61 1.79
C GLU A 167 -12.98 -12.13 1.80
N ARG A 168 -13.87 -12.84 1.09
CA ARG A 168 -13.83 -14.30 0.98
C ARG A 168 -12.52 -14.78 0.33
N TYR A 169 -12.12 -14.18 -0.77
CA TYR A 169 -10.92 -14.62 -1.51
C TYR A 169 -9.62 -14.23 -0.79
N LEU A 170 -9.56 -13.08 -0.13
CA LEU A 170 -8.41 -12.72 0.70
C LEU A 170 -8.23 -13.71 1.86
N SER A 171 -9.31 -14.10 2.55
CA SER A 171 -9.26 -15.12 3.60
C SER A 171 -8.74 -16.46 3.06
N ARG A 172 -9.30 -16.92 1.92
CA ARG A 172 -8.85 -18.19 1.30
C ARG A 172 -7.37 -18.15 0.88
N ILE A 173 -6.88 -17.01 0.40
CA ILE A 173 -5.45 -16.83 0.05
C ILE A 173 -4.59 -16.83 1.31
N ASP A 174 -5.06 -16.22 2.40
CA ASP A 174 -4.38 -16.22 3.70
C ASP A 174 -4.24 -17.65 4.23
N ASP A 175 -5.32 -18.44 4.20
CA ASP A 175 -5.34 -19.84 4.67
C ASP A 175 -4.60 -20.82 3.75
N ALA A 176 -4.23 -20.43 2.53
CA ALA A 176 -3.58 -21.32 1.58
C ALA A 176 -2.13 -21.66 2.00
N ASP A 177 -1.82 -22.95 2.13
CA ASP A 177 -0.52 -23.47 2.57
C ASP A 177 0.49 -23.72 1.42
N SER A 178 0.02 -23.66 0.18
CA SER A 178 0.79 -24.12 -0.97
C SER A 178 0.51 -23.32 -2.23
N ILE A 179 1.53 -23.21 -3.09
CA ILE A 179 1.43 -22.53 -4.38
C ILE A 179 0.34 -23.16 -5.27
N ARG A 180 0.13 -24.48 -5.15
CA ARG A 180 -0.92 -25.19 -5.89
C ARG A 180 -2.31 -24.72 -5.45
N MET A 181 -2.56 -24.59 -4.15
CA MET A 181 -3.81 -24.04 -3.62
C MET A 181 -4.01 -22.59 -4.04
N VAL A 182 -2.99 -21.75 -3.92
CA VAL A 182 -3.06 -20.34 -4.38
C VAL A 182 -3.43 -20.26 -5.86
N ARG A 183 -2.85 -21.11 -6.73
CA ARG A 183 -3.20 -21.16 -8.15
C ARG A 183 -4.63 -21.63 -8.40
N ALA A 184 -5.13 -22.60 -7.62
CA ALA A 184 -6.51 -23.06 -7.73
C ALA A 184 -7.49 -21.95 -7.34
N ILE A 185 -7.23 -21.28 -6.21
CA ILE A 185 -8.03 -20.13 -5.74
C ILE A 185 -8.04 -19.01 -6.78
N ARG A 186 -6.90 -18.69 -7.40
CA ARG A 186 -6.84 -17.68 -8.48
C ARG A 186 -7.65 -18.05 -9.71
N ARG A 187 -7.76 -19.34 -10.06
CA ARG A 187 -8.59 -19.78 -11.17
C ARG A 187 -10.07 -19.59 -10.85
N GLU A 188 -10.50 -20.07 -9.68
CA GLU A 188 -11.88 -19.91 -9.20
C GLU A 188 -12.26 -18.43 -9.08
N LEU A 189 -11.34 -17.60 -8.57
CA LEU A 189 -11.49 -16.14 -8.50
C LEU A 189 -11.87 -15.55 -9.86
N ARG A 190 -11.13 -15.90 -10.92
CA ARG A 190 -11.40 -15.38 -12.27
C ARG A 190 -12.75 -15.86 -12.80
N GLU A 191 -13.08 -17.12 -12.57
CA GLU A 191 -14.35 -17.72 -13.00
C GLU A 191 -15.52 -16.98 -12.33
N GLU A 192 -15.47 -16.79 -11.01
CA GLU A 192 -16.53 -16.11 -10.27
C GLU A 192 -16.65 -14.62 -10.61
N PHE A 193 -15.54 -13.89 -10.74
CA PHE A 193 -15.59 -12.48 -11.16
C PHE A 193 -16.07 -12.33 -12.62
N SER A 194 -15.77 -13.29 -13.49
CA SER A 194 -16.28 -13.28 -14.88
C SER A 194 -17.78 -13.56 -14.98
N ALA A 195 -18.34 -14.25 -13.97
CA ALA A 195 -19.77 -14.57 -13.88
C ALA A 195 -20.57 -13.53 -13.08
N LEU A 196 -19.90 -12.53 -12.48
CA LEU A 196 -20.55 -11.51 -11.68
C LEU A 196 -21.46 -10.64 -12.57
N PRO A 197 -22.72 -10.39 -12.19
CA PRO A 197 -23.61 -9.52 -12.96
C PRO A 197 -23.11 -8.07 -12.87
N LEU A 198 -22.71 -7.52 -14.03
CA LEU A 198 -22.16 -6.19 -14.17
C LEU A 198 -23.04 -5.32 -15.08
N ARG A 199 -23.26 -4.08 -14.65
CA ARG A 199 -23.86 -3.01 -15.45
C ARG A 199 -22.96 -2.67 -16.65
N PRO A 200 -23.54 -2.21 -17.78
CA PRO A 200 -22.78 -1.74 -18.92
C PRO A 200 -21.76 -0.65 -18.56
N GLU A 201 -20.64 -0.58 -19.30
CA GLU A 201 -19.54 0.35 -19.01
C GLU A 201 -19.87 1.82 -19.33
N ASP A 202 -20.99 2.09 -19.98
CA ASP A 202 -21.35 3.42 -20.47
C ASP A 202 -21.43 4.43 -19.32
N GLY A 203 -20.62 5.48 -19.41
CA GLY A 203 -20.64 6.58 -18.45
C GLY A 203 -19.82 6.37 -17.18
N ILE A 204 -19.10 5.25 -17.01
CA ILE A 204 -18.22 5.06 -15.83
C ILE A 204 -17.03 6.00 -15.90
N LEU A 205 -16.89 6.85 -14.89
CA LEU A 205 -15.71 7.70 -14.71
C LEU A 205 -14.53 6.86 -14.23
N ARG A 206 -13.35 7.16 -14.76
CA ARG A 206 -12.09 6.51 -14.38
C ARG A 206 -11.18 7.56 -13.78
N VAL A 207 -10.78 7.36 -12.53
CA VAL A 207 -9.86 8.26 -11.83
C VAL A 207 -8.57 7.53 -11.46
N ARG A 208 -7.45 8.21 -11.67
CA ARG A 208 -6.14 7.73 -11.26
C ARG A 208 -5.83 8.27 -9.86
N ILE A 209 -5.49 7.39 -8.92
CA ILE A 209 -5.02 7.80 -7.59
C ILE A 209 -3.49 7.79 -7.57
N VAL A 210 -2.90 8.91 -7.20
CA VAL A 210 -1.45 9.11 -7.04
C VAL A 210 -1.14 9.63 -5.65
N GLY A 211 0.11 9.52 -5.21
CA GLY A 211 0.57 10.08 -3.95
C GLY A 211 1.37 9.08 -3.13
N GLU A 212 1.30 9.26 -1.81
CA GLU A 212 2.12 8.50 -0.86
C GLU A 212 1.63 7.07 -0.69
N LEU A 213 2.57 6.13 -0.69
CA LEU A 213 2.29 4.70 -0.69
C LEU A 213 1.33 4.25 0.40
N TYR A 214 1.64 4.54 1.67
CA TYR A 214 0.91 4.01 2.79
C TYR A 214 -0.52 4.56 2.80
N VAL A 215 -0.72 5.85 2.53
CA VAL A 215 -2.05 6.46 2.34
C VAL A 215 -2.82 5.83 1.18
N LEU A 216 -2.15 5.44 0.10
CA LEU A 216 -2.82 4.79 -1.05
C LEU A 216 -3.27 3.36 -0.74
N LEU A 217 -2.56 2.65 0.13
CA LEU A 217 -2.79 1.23 0.40
C LEU A 217 -3.58 0.93 1.68
N GLU A 218 -3.49 1.79 2.70
CA GLU A 218 -4.09 1.54 4.01
C GLU A 218 -5.45 2.26 4.14
N PRO A 219 -6.58 1.53 4.09
CA PRO A 219 -7.91 2.15 4.02
C PRO A 219 -8.27 2.95 5.28
N SER A 220 -7.71 2.58 6.44
CA SER A 220 -7.92 3.28 7.70
C SER A 220 -7.43 4.74 7.68
N LEU A 221 -6.52 5.08 6.76
CA LEU A 221 -5.99 6.43 6.61
C LEU A 221 -6.71 7.30 5.60
N ASN A 222 -7.20 6.70 4.52
CA ASN A 222 -7.81 7.42 3.42
C ASN A 222 -9.33 7.36 3.43
N PHE A 223 -9.91 6.85 4.52
CA PHE A 223 -11.35 6.61 4.70
C PHE A 223 -11.92 5.67 3.63
N ASP A 224 -11.22 4.60 3.30
CA ASP A 224 -11.62 3.64 2.25
C ASP A 224 -11.85 4.31 0.88
N LEU A 225 -10.98 5.24 0.48
CA LEU A 225 -11.12 6.09 -0.71
C LEU A 225 -11.54 5.31 -1.97
N VAL A 226 -10.83 4.22 -2.28
CA VAL A 226 -11.10 3.39 -3.47
C VAL A 226 -12.48 2.73 -3.41
N ARG A 227 -12.88 2.26 -2.22
CA ARG A 227 -14.18 1.63 -2.00
C ARG A 227 -15.30 2.66 -2.14
N ARG A 228 -15.18 3.83 -1.50
CA ARG A 228 -16.16 4.91 -1.58
C ARG A 228 -16.37 5.41 -3.01
N LEU A 229 -15.30 5.60 -3.77
CA LEU A 229 -15.37 5.98 -5.18
C LEU A 229 -16.18 4.97 -6.00
N GLY A 230 -15.91 3.67 -5.82
CA GLY A 230 -16.64 2.61 -6.52
C GLY A 230 -18.09 2.50 -6.07
N SER A 231 -18.33 2.23 -4.78
CA SER A 231 -19.66 1.89 -4.25
C SER A 231 -20.60 3.07 -4.17
N ASN A 232 -20.12 4.27 -3.79
CA ASN A 232 -21.00 5.42 -3.56
C ASN A 232 -21.16 6.29 -4.79
N HIS A 233 -20.17 6.29 -5.70
CA HIS A 233 -20.16 7.20 -6.84
C HIS A 233 -20.09 6.51 -8.20
N GLY A 234 -19.96 5.19 -8.26
CA GLY A 234 -19.84 4.45 -9.52
C GLY A 234 -18.58 4.81 -10.31
N VAL A 235 -17.49 5.16 -9.61
CA VAL A 235 -16.23 5.60 -10.21
C VAL A 235 -15.20 4.49 -10.10
N GLU A 236 -14.58 4.14 -11.21
CA GLU A 236 -13.43 3.24 -11.24
C GLU A 236 -12.17 3.98 -10.78
N ALA A 237 -11.70 3.64 -9.58
CA ALA A 237 -10.51 4.22 -9.00
C ALA A 237 -9.31 3.28 -9.14
N GLN A 238 -8.26 3.75 -9.82
CA GLN A 238 -7.02 2.99 -10.00
C GLN A 238 -5.83 3.69 -9.32
N PRO A 239 -5.39 3.22 -8.15
CA PRO A 239 -4.10 3.59 -7.57
C PRO A 239 -2.92 3.26 -8.49
N ILE A 240 -1.93 4.15 -8.54
CA ILE A 240 -0.68 3.92 -9.29
C ILE A 240 0.27 2.94 -8.58
N LEU A 241 0.05 2.74 -7.28
CA LEU A 241 0.80 1.83 -6.43
C LEU A 241 -0.10 0.68 -6.02
N SER A 242 0.54 -0.41 -5.63
CA SER A 242 -0.15 -1.60 -5.15
C SER A 242 0.71 -2.33 -4.14
N THR A 243 0.08 -3.19 -3.34
CA THR A 243 0.75 -4.04 -2.37
C THR A 243 1.83 -4.90 -3.05
N TYR A 244 1.52 -5.53 -4.18
CA TYR A 244 2.49 -6.31 -4.95
C TYR A 244 3.68 -5.49 -5.41
N ARG A 245 3.41 -4.29 -5.96
CA ARG A 245 4.49 -3.40 -6.42
C ARG A 245 5.44 -3.04 -5.29
N TRP A 246 4.90 -2.68 -4.12
CA TRP A 246 5.72 -2.34 -2.96
C TRP A 246 6.52 -3.51 -2.41
N LEU A 247 5.91 -4.70 -2.34
CA LEU A 247 6.57 -5.89 -1.84
C LEU A 247 7.71 -6.37 -2.74
N LEU A 248 7.50 -6.37 -4.07
CA LEU A 248 8.44 -6.98 -5.01
C LEU A 248 9.46 -6.01 -5.60
N SER A 249 9.12 -4.73 -5.75
CA SER A 249 10.02 -3.76 -6.38
C SER A 249 11.34 -3.58 -5.62
N PRO A 250 11.40 -3.53 -4.27
CA PRO A 250 12.67 -3.36 -3.58
C PRO A 250 13.54 -4.62 -3.60
N LEU A 251 12.90 -5.79 -3.74
CA LEU A 251 13.56 -7.10 -3.76
C LEU A 251 14.08 -7.50 -5.15
N TRP A 252 13.90 -6.66 -6.17
CA TRP A 252 14.27 -6.97 -7.56
C TRP A 252 13.64 -8.24 -8.12
N LEU A 253 12.47 -8.62 -7.59
CA LEU A 253 11.77 -9.84 -7.98
C LEU A 253 10.94 -9.67 -9.27
N ASP A 254 10.71 -8.42 -9.71
CA ASP A 254 9.96 -8.12 -10.93
C ASP A 254 10.62 -7.00 -11.75
N PRO A 255 11.39 -7.34 -12.81
CA PRO A 255 12.08 -6.36 -13.64
C PRO A 255 11.15 -5.31 -14.29
N LEU A 256 9.89 -5.65 -14.54
CA LEU A 256 8.93 -4.73 -15.15
C LEU A 256 8.63 -3.54 -14.22
N LEU A 257 8.62 -3.77 -12.90
CA LEU A 257 8.44 -2.71 -11.92
C LEU A 257 9.60 -1.71 -11.95
N HIS A 258 10.84 -2.17 -12.13
CA HIS A 258 12.02 -1.31 -12.24
C HIS A 258 12.04 -0.51 -13.54
N LEU A 259 11.63 -1.13 -14.64
CA LEU A 259 11.47 -0.45 -15.92
C LEU A 259 10.42 0.66 -15.81
N SER A 260 9.28 0.36 -15.17
CA SER A 260 8.22 1.32 -14.85
C SER A 260 8.74 2.49 -14.00
N SER A 261 9.47 2.23 -12.90
CA SER A 261 10.07 3.28 -12.07
C SER A 261 11.10 4.13 -12.83
N SER A 262 11.90 3.50 -13.68
CA SER A 262 12.91 4.19 -14.50
C SER A 262 12.28 5.07 -15.58
N ARG A 263 11.18 4.59 -16.19
CA ARG A 263 10.34 5.41 -17.08
C ARG A 263 9.75 6.58 -16.32
N ALA A 264 9.16 6.35 -15.15
CA ALA A 264 8.57 7.40 -14.33
C ALA A 264 9.58 8.52 -14.03
N ARG A 265 10.80 8.18 -13.60
CA ARG A 265 11.90 9.13 -13.45
C ARG A 265 12.25 9.89 -14.73
N ARG A 266 12.30 9.20 -15.87
CA ARG A 266 12.63 9.82 -17.16
C ARG A 266 11.59 10.86 -17.58
N VAL A 267 10.30 10.54 -17.48
CA VAL A 267 9.22 11.43 -17.93
C VAL A 267 8.96 12.59 -16.97
N SER A 268 9.22 12.39 -15.67
CA SER A 268 9.06 13.43 -14.64
C SER A 268 10.28 14.34 -14.48
N ARG A 269 11.43 13.99 -15.07
CA ARG A 269 12.72 14.71 -14.92
C ARG A 269 12.63 16.21 -15.20
N ALA A 270 11.77 16.62 -16.14
CA ALA A 270 11.58 18.03 -16.48
C ALA A 270 10.91 18.84 -15.35
N TYR A 271 10.12 18.18 -14.49
CA TYR A 271 9.44 18.80 -13.36
C TYR A 271 10.22 18.62 -12.06
N LEU A 272 10.90 17.47 -11.91
CA LEU A 272 11.68 17.14 -10.74
C LEU A 272 12.94 16.35 -11.15
N PRO A 273 14.13 17.00 -11.18
CA PRO A 273 15.35 16.36 -11.68
C PRO A 273 16.05 15.45 -10.66
N TYR A 274 15.67 15.52 -9.38
CA TYR A 274 16.28 14.76 -8.28
C TYR A 274 15.30 13.73 -7.71
N VAL A 275 15.85 12.63 -7.17
CA VAL A 275 15.07 11.62 -6.44
C VAL A 275 14.99 12.03 -4.97
N LEU A 276 13.77 12.22 -4.46
CA LEU A 276 13.50 12.62 -3.07
C LEU A 276 13.30 11.40 -2.16
N GLY A 277 12.99 10.24 -2.73
CA GLY A 277 13.03 8.96 -2.02
C GLY A 277 11.70 8.45 -1.52
N GLY A 278 10.59 8.82 -2.15
CA GLY A 278 9.30 8.17 -2.02
C GLY A 278 8.68 7.95 -3.40
N GLU A 279 7.42 8.35 -3.55
CA GLU A 279 6.59 8.09 -4.71
C GLU A 279 6.56 9.26 -5.71
N GLU A 280 7.38 10.30 -5.51
CA GLU A 280 7.26 11.59 -6.22
C GLU A 280 7.26 11.46 -7.74
N HIS A 281 8.17 10.64 -8.28
CA HIS A 281 8.27 10.41 -9.71
C HIS A 281 7.10 9.58 -10.24
N MET A 282 6.56 8.67 -9.44
CA MET A 282 5.35 7.92 -9.78
C MET A 282 4.14 8.85 -9.78
N THR A 283 4.03 9.73 -8.79
CA THR A 283 2.97 10.73 -8.70
C THR A 283 2.94 11.65 -9.92
N ILE A 284 4.09 12.21 -10.29
CA ILE A 284 4.21 13.08 -11.47
C ILE A 284 3.94 12.29 -12.76
N ALA A 285 4.57 11.12 -12.94
CA ALA A 285 4.38 10.31 -14.14
C ALA A 285 2.94 9.82 -14.30
N GLY A 286 2.30 9.41 -13.20
CA GLY A 286 0.91 8.99 -13.15
C GLY A 286 -0.05 10.08 -13.59
N THR A 287 0.21 11.30 -13.16
CA THR A 287 -0.58 12.47 -13.57
C THR A 287 -0.36 12.80 -15.05
N LEU A 288 0.89 12.74 -15.53
CA LEU A 288 1.22 12.99 -16.95
C LEU A 288 0.64 11.93 -17.90
N ASP A 289 0.54 10.69 -17.45
CA ASP A 289 0.04 9.56 -18.23
C ASP A 289 -1.49 9.44 -18.19
N ALA A 290 -2.16 10.03 -17.20
CA ALA A 290 -3.59 9.87 -16.95
C ALA A 290 -4.46 10.14 -18.20
N PRO A 291 -4.30 11.26 -18.95
CA PRO A 291 -5.09 11.51 -20.15
C PRO A 291 -4.90 10.45 -21.23
N ARG A 292 -3.65 9.99 -21.44
CA ARG A 292 -3.32 8.99 -22.46
C ARG A 292 -3.84 7.60 -22.12
N GLN A 293 -4.07 7.33 -20.83
CA GLN A 293 -4.62 6.07 -20.34
C GLN A 293 -6.15 6.11 -20.18
N GLY A 294 -6.80 7.19 -20.63
CA GLY A 294 -8.25 7.35 -20.59
C GLY A 294 -8.80 7.53 -19.17
N PHE A 295 -8.06 8.21 -18.29
CA PHE A 295 -8.58 8.66 -17.00
C PHE A 295 -9.17 10.06 -17.15
N ASP A 296 -10.36 10.26 -16.59
CA ASP A 296 -11.07 11.54 -16.60
C ASP A 296 -10.50 12.54 -15.61
N GLY A 297 -9.83 12.06 -14.55
CA GLY A 297 -9.23 12.90 -13.53
C GLY A 297 -8.21 12.16 -12.66
N VAL A 298 -7.51 12.93 -11.84
CA VAL A 298 -6.48 12.45 -10.92
C VAL A 298 -6.80 12.87 -9.50
N ILE A 299 -6.68 11.95 -8.55
CA ILE A 299 -6.76 12.24 -7.11
C ILE A 299 -5.36 12.06 -6.52
N HIS A 300 -4.81 13.12 -5.95
CA HIS A 300 -3.52 13.14 -5.27
C HIS A 300 -3.74 12.99 -3.76
N ALA A 301 -3.49 11.81 -3.21
CA ALA A 301 -3.70 11.47 -1.81
C ALA A 301 -2.37 11.33 -1.05
N TYR A 302 -2.15 12.12 -0.01
CA TYR A 302 -0.88 12.14 0.71
C TYR A 302 -1.04 12.59 2.16
N PRO A 303 -0.12 12.23 3.07
CA PRO A 303 -0.18 12.69 4.44
C PRO A 303 0.47 14.07 4.61
N LEU A 304 -0.04 14.85 5.56
CA LEU A 304 0.56 16.11 5.97
C LEU A 304 2.03 15.85 6.37
N THR A 305 2.91 16.80 6.04
CA THR A 305 4.38 16.72 6.25
C THR A 305 5.14 15.68 5.42
N CYS A 306 4.49 14.94 4.51
CA CYS A 306 5.19 14.11 3.53
C CYS A 306 5.98 14.99 2.54
N MET A 307 7.31 15.10 2.72
CA MET A 307 8.12 16.01 1.90
C MET A 307 8.01 15.73 0.38
N PRO A 308 8.17 14.49 -0.12
CA PRO A 308 8.08 14.22 -1.56
C PRO A 308 6.73 14.64 -2.15
N GLU A 309 5.64 14.32 -1.45
CA GLU A 309 4.30 14.62 -1.96
C GLU A 309 3.87 16.07 -1.77
N ASN A 310 4.37 16.78 -0.77
CA ASN A 310 4.21 18.23 -0.67
C ASN A 310 4.93 18.97 -1.80
N ILE A 311 6.06 18.44 -2.29
CA ILE A 311 6.72 18.94 -3.49
C ILE A 311 5.88 18.61 -4.72
N CYS A 312 5.34 17.40 -4.84
CA CYS A 312 4.42 17.08 -5.94
C CYS A 312 3.19 18.00 -5.95
N ARG A 313 2.62 18.33 -4.79
CA ARG A 313 1.46 19.23 -4.65
C ARG A 313 1.68 20.59 -5.32
N THR A 314 2.91 21.13 -5.34
CA THR A 314 3.21 22.41 -6.01
C THR A 314 3.39 22.25 -7.53
N ILE A 315 3.77 21.05 -7.98
CA ILE A 315 4.00 20.71 -9.38
C ILE A 315 2.69 20.34 -10.11
N LEU A 316 1.81 19.56 -9.47
CA LEU A 316 0.62 19.01 -10.11
C LEU A 316 -0.33 20.06 -10.72
N PRO A 317 -0.55 21.25 -10.13
CA PRO A 317 -1.39 22.29 -10.75
C PRO A 317 -0.85 22.74 -12.12
N HIS A 318 0.47 22.80 -12.29
CA HIS A 318 1.08 23.15 -13.57
C HIS A 318 0.84 22.06 -14.62
N ILE A 319 0.96 20.79 -14.22
CA ILE A 319 0.64 19.65 -15.09
C ILE A 319 -0.84 19.63 -15.45
N SER A 320 -1.71 19.89 -14.46
CA SER A 320 -3.17 19.94 -14.62
C SER A 320 -3.57 20.95 -15.70
N SER A 321 -3.03 22.17 -15.63
CA SER A 321 -3.28 23.21 -16.63
C SER A 321 -2.66 22.87 -17.99
N ALA A 322 -1.40 22.40 -18.02
CA ALA A 322 -0.69 22.15 -19.28
C ALA A 322 -1.21 20.93 -20.06
N ARG A 323 -1.90 20.00 -19.39
CA ARG A 323 -2.39 18.73 -19.99
C ARG A 323 -3.91 18.60 -19.94
N ASP A 324 -4.62 19.64 -19.51
CA ASP A 324 -6.07 19.67 -19.30
C ASP A 324 -6.58 18.42 -18.55
N VAL A 325 -5.88 18.07 -17.47
CA VAL A 325 -6.23 16.94 -16.60
C VAL A 325 -6.65 17.47 -15.22
N PRO A 326 -7.91 17.31 -14.80
CA PRO A 326 -8.34 17.77 -13.48
C PRO A 326 -7.64 16.99 -12.36
N VAL A 327 -7.15 17.70 -11.34
CA VAL A 327 -6.46 17.11 -10.19
C VAL A 327 -7.13 17.55 -8.88
N LEU A 328 -7.53 16.60 -8.04
CA LEU A 328 -7.99 16.84 -6.67
C LEU A 328 -6.89 16.43 -5.68
N GLY A 329 -6.41 17.38 -4.86
CA GLY A 329 -5.46 17.08 -3.78
C GLY A 329 -6.16 16.78 -2.45
N LEU A 330 -5.96 15.60 -1.88
CA LEU A 330 -6.44 15.19 -0.57
C LEU A 330 -5.24 15.01 0.38
N CYS A 331 -5.16 15.88 1.38
CA CYS A 331 -4.16 15.82 2.44
C CYS A 331 -4.79 15.15 3.67
N PHE A 332 -4.10 14.17 4.24
CA PHE A 332 -4.54 13.43 5.41
C PHE A 332 -3.65 13.69 6.62
N ASP A 333 -4.26 13.89 7.78
CA ASP A 333 -3.66 14.07 9.10
C ASP A 333 -4.58 13.46 10.17
N GLU A 334 -4.21 13.60 11.43
CA GLU A 334 -4.94 13.05 12.60
C GLU A 334 -6.31 13.70 12.81
N HIS A 335 -6.50 14.91 12.27
CA HIS A 335 -7.69 15.73 12.46
C HIS A 335 -8.58 15.76 11.23
N THR A 336 -8.24 14.98 10.20
CA THR A 336 -8.93 15.02 8.92
C THR A 336 -10.37 14.53 9.09
N SER A 337 -11.32 15.37 8.68
CA SER A 337 -12.74 15.05 8.72
C SER A 337 -13.17 14.20 7.52
N THR A 338 -13.87 13.11 7.82
CA THR A 338 -14.50 12.25 6.80
C THR A 338 -15.50 13.01 5.95
N VAL A 339 -16.28 13.91 6.58
CA VAL A 339 -17.31 14.72 5.91
C VAL A 339 -16.66 15.69 4.92
N GLY A 340 -15.59 16.38 5.34
CA GLY A 340 -14.87 17.32 4.47
C GLY A 340 -14.25 16.63 3.25
N THR A 341 -13.72 15.41 3.43
CA THR A 341 -13.20 14.60 2.33
C THR A 341 -14.31 14.16 1.37
N ALA A 342 -15.45 13.70 1.90
CA ALA A 342 -16.59 13.25 1.09
C ALA A 342 -17.16 14.37 0.20
N THR A 343 -17.42 15.56 0.76
CA THR A 343 -17.98 16.68 -0.03
C THR A 343 -17.04 17.13 -1.15
N ARG A 344 -15.71 17.08 -0.91
CA ARG A 344 -14.71 17.42 -1.94
C ARG A 344 -14.64 16.38 -3.04
N LEU A 345 -14.80 15.09 -2.69
CA LEU A 345 -14.88 14.01 -3.67
C LEU A 345 -16.14 14.14 -4.52
N GLU A 346 -17.30 14.38 -3.90
CA GLU A 346 -18.57 14.61 -4.60
C GLU A 346 -18.46 15.76 -5.61
N ALA A 347 -18.00 16.92 -5.16
CA ALA A 347 -17.83 18.09 -6.02
C ALA A 347 -16.86 17.83 -7.18
N PHE A 348 -15.76 17.09 -6.94
CA PHE A 348 -14.82 16.73 -7.98
C PHE A 348 -15.44 15.77 -9.01
N ILE A 349 -16.18 14.78 -8.57
CA ILE A 349 -16.85 13.81 -9.43
C ILE A 349 -17.93 14.49 -10.28
N ASP A 350 -18.74 15.37 -9.70
CA ASP A 350 -19.75 16.12 -10.44
C ASP A 350 -19.12 17.05 -11.49
N MET A 351 -18.00 17.70 -11.14
CA MET A 351 -17.21 18.45 -12.11
C MET A 351 -16.69 17.54 -13.25
N LEU A 352 -16.19 16.34 -12.96
CA LEU A 352 -15.77 15.39 -14.00
C LEU A 352 -16.92 14.95 -14.90
N ARG A 353 -18.11 14.69 -14.33
CA ARG A 353 -19.31 14.33 -15.11
C ARG A 353 -19.73 15.46 -16.05
N SER A 354 -19.65 16.72 -15.59
CA SER A 354 -20.00 17.89 -16.41
C SER A 354 -19.06 18.17 -17.58
N ARG A 355 -17.86 17.58 -17.56
CA ARG A 355 -16.84 17.71 -18.62
C ARG A 355 -16.95 16.66 -19.72
N ARG A 356 -17.71 15.58 -19.49
CA ARG A 356 -18.07 14.59 -20.51
C ARG A 356 -19.27 15.09 -21.31
#